data_AF-A0A949MGR7-F1
#
_entry.id   AF-A0A949MGR7-F1
#
_cell.length_a   1.000
_cell.length_b   1.000
_cell.length_c   1.000
_cell.angle_alpha   90.00
_cell.angle_beta   90.00
_cell.angle_gamma   90.00
#
_symmetry.space_group_name_H-M   'P 1'
#
loop_
_entity.id
_entity.type
_entity.pdbx_description
1 polymer ?
#
loop_
_entity_poly.entity_id
_entity_poly.type
_entity_poly.pdbx_seq_one_letter_code
_entity_poly.pdbx_strand_id
1 'polypeptide(L)'
;MRERGFTLIELLVVISIIGLLSSIVLASLNSARVKARDARRESDLHNIQLALELYYDKYGTYQVAGTGWRGCGCGWSSYTDGGSYQKAVTTGLKEEGFLGASIVEDPVQSPGYMIYLCGPSSYSISATKENPTAADISHIQTVCNGTGSNGTYSIYGKNYAVGQ
;
A
#
# COMPACT_ATOMS: atom_id res chain seq x y z
N MET A 1 -7.74 -12.29 62.47
CA MET A 1 -8.17 -11.18 61.58
C MET A 1 -9.30 -11.69 60.73
N ARG A 2 -10.44 -10.99 60.63
CA ARG A 2 -11.60 -11.44 59.85
C ARG A 2 -11.37 -11.07 58.39
N GLU A 3 -11.12 -12.05 57.54
CA GLU A 3 -11.07 -11.83 56.09
C GLU A 3 -12.48 -11.46 55.60
N ARG A 4 -12.58 -10.34 54.89
CA ARG A 4 -13.81 -9.93 54.22
C ARG A 4 -13.82 -10.65 52.86
N GLY A 5 -14.75 -11.58 52.68
CA GLY A 5 -14.98 -12.22 51.38
C GLY A 5 -15.61 -11.25 50.39
N PHE A 6 -15.24 -11.36 49.11
CA PHE A 6 -15.89 -10.66 48.01
C PHE A 6 -17.36 -11.09 47.88
N THR A 7 -18.25 -10.14 47.65
CA THR A 7 -19.64 -10.45 47.32
C THR A 7 -19.79 -10.80 45.83
N LEU A 8 -20.76 -11.65 45.50
CA LEU A 8 -21.08 -12.00 44.11
C LEU A 8 -21.46 -10.76 43.28
N ILE A 9 -22.12 -9.78 43.91
CA ILE A 9 -22.52 -8.53 43.25
C ILE A 9 -21.31 -7.64 42.93
N GLU A 10 -20.30 -7.58 43.81
CA GLU A 10 -19.05 -6.86 43.53
C GLU A 10 -18.32 -7.47 42.34
N LEU A 11 -18.23 -8.80 42.27
CA LEU A 11 -17.60 -9.47 41.13
C LEU A 11 -18.38 -9.23 39.82
N LEU A 12 -19.71 -9.25 39.89
CA LEU A 12 -20.58 -9.06 38.72
C LEU A 12 -20.47 -7.64 38.15
N VAL A 13 -20.39 -6.61 39.00
CA VAL A 13 -20.20 -5.23 38.56
C VAL A 13 -18.83 -5.02 37.91
N VAL A 14 -17.79 -5.69 38.39
CA VAL A 14 -16.44 -5.55 37.82
C VAL A 14 -16.38 -6.13 36.40
N ILE A 15 -16.88 -7.35 36.19
CA ILE A 15 -16.86 -7.96 34.85
C ILE A 15 -17.74 -7.20 33.86
N SER A 16 -18.84 -6.58 34.31
CA SER A 16 -19.70 -5.78 33.44
C SER A 16 -19.03 -4.49 33.00
N ILE A 17 -18.31 -3.80 33.91
CA ILE A 17 -17.52 -2.61 33.57
C ILE A 17 -16.36 -2.97 32.63
N ILE A 18 -15.62 -4.06 32.90
CA ILE A 18 -14.54 -4.52 32.03
C ILE A 18 -15.08 -4.86 30.64
N GLY A 19 -16.23 -5.55 30.55
CA GLY A 19 -16.88 -5.88 29.28
C GLY A 19 -17.26 -4.63 28.47
N LEU A 20 -17.87 -3.64 29.15
CA LEU A 20 -18.24 -2.36 28.52
C LEU A 20 -16.99 -1.63 27.97
N LEU A 21 -15.97 -1.42 28.81
CA LEU A 21 -14.75 -0.72 28.40
C LEU A 21 -14.00 -1.45 27.28
N SER A 22 -13.90 -2.79 27.37
CA SER A 22 -13.22 -3.60 26.37
C SER A 22 -13.88 -3.51 24.99
N SER A 23 -15.22 -3.43 24.93
CA SER A 23 -15.94 -3.29 23.66
C SER A 23 -15.61 -1.99 22.91
N ILE A 24 -15.50 -0.87 23.63
CA ILE A 24 -15.16 0.45 23.07
C ILE A 24 -13.72 0.45 22.55
N VAL A 25 -12.80 -0.12 23.33
CA VAL A 25 -11.38 -0.22 22.96
C VAL A 25 -11.20 -1.04 21.68
N LEU A 26 -11.87 -2.19 21.54
CA LEU A 26 -11.76 -3.02 20.34
C LEU A 26 -12.25 -2.30 19.08
N ALA A 27 -13.37 -1.58 19.15
CA ALA A 27 -13.86 -0.80 18.02
C ALA A 27 -12.85 0.27 17.58
N SER A 28 -12.25 0.98 18.53
CA SER A 28 -11.24 2.02 18.25
C SER A 28 -9.95 1.46 17.62
N LEU A 29 -9.53 0.27 18.05
CA LEU A 29 -8.29 -0.37 17.60
C LEU A 29 -8.38 -0.81 16.13
N ASN A 30 -9.55 -1.27 15.68
CA ASN A 30 -9.76 -1.64 14.28
C ASN A 30 -9.56 -0.45 13.34
N SER A 31 -10.15 0.70 13.67
CA SER A 31 -9.95 1.93 12.88
C SER A 31 -8.49 2.41 12.91
N ALA A 32 -7.81 2.30 14.06
CA ALA A 32 -6.39 2.65 14.16
C ALA A 32 -5.49 1.76 13.29
N ARG A 33 -5.77 0.45 13.22
CA ARG A 33 -5.04 -0.49 12.37
C ARG A 33 -5.21 -0.18 10.88
N VAL A 34 -6.43 0.15 10.44
CA VAL A 34 -6.70 0.57 9.06
C VAL A 34 -5.87 1.81 8.70
N LYS A 35 -5.91 2.84 9.55
CA LYS A 35 -5.12 4.07 9.35
C LYS A 35 -3.61 3.80 9.30
N ALA A 36 -3.09 2.93 10.16
CA ALA A 36 -1.68 2.57 10.16
C ALA A 36 -1.26 1.86 8.87
N ARG A 37 -2.12 0.97 8.32
CA ARG A 37 -1.87 0.32 7.04
C ARG A 37 -1.92 1.30 5.87
N ASP A 38 -2.88 2.22 5.87
CA ASP A 38 -2.94 3.29 4.87
C ASP A 38 -1.70 4.19 4.93
N ALA A 39 -1.26 4.60 6.12
CA ALA A 39 -0.02 5.39 6.29
C ALA A 39 1.22 4.64 5.80
N ARG A 40 1.28 3.31 6.01
CA ARG A 40 2.33 2.46 5.46
C ARG A 40 2.31 2.49 3.93
N ARG A 41 1.14 2.32 3.29
CA ARG A 41 0.99 2.42 1.83
C ARG A 41 1.52 3.74 1.29
N GLU A 42 1.23 4.87 1.96
CA GLU A 42 1.75 6.17 1.54
C GLU A 42 3.28 6.25 1.61
N SER A 43 3.88 5.76 2.71
CA SER A 43 5.34 5.71 2.87
C SER A 43 6.00 4.79 1.84
N ASP A 44 5.38 3.65 1.57
CA ASP A 44 5.83 2.65 0.62
C ASP A 44 5.86 3.21 -0.80
N LEU A 45 4.78 3.91 -1.21
CA LEU A 45 4.72 4.59 -2.50
C LEU A 45 5.76 5.70 -2.64
N HIS A 46 5.98 6.50 -1.60
CA HIS A 46 6.99 7.55 -1.60
C HIS A 46 8.41 6.97 -1.79
N ASN A 47 8.71 5.84 -1.14
CA ASN A 47 9.99 5.17 -1.30
C ASN A 47 10.19 4.62 -2.71
N ILE A 48 9.15 4.06 -3.34
CA ILE A 48 9.21 3.59 -4.73
C ILE A 48 9.40 4.77 -5.68
N GLN A 49 8.67 5.88 -5.48
CA GLN A 49 8.83 7.11 -6.25
C GLN A 49 10.28 7.57 -6.20
N LEU A 50 10.87 7.74 -5.02
CA LEU A 50 12.26 8.18 -4.88
C LEU A 50 13.23 7.24 -5.61
N ALA A 51 13.01 5.92 -5.53
CA ALA A 51 13.84 4.95 -6.24
C ALA A 51 13.71 5.07 -7.78
N LEU A 52 12.50 5.35 -8.29
CA LEU A 52 12.27 5.59 -9.72
C LEU A 52 12.92 6.90 -10.20
N GLU A 53 12.85 7.97 -9.42
CA GLU A 53 13.54 9.24 -9.74
C GLU A 53 15.06 9.03 -9.80
N LEU A 54 15.64 8.34 -8.82
CA LEU A 54 17.08 8.01 -8.83
C LEU A 54 17.46 7.09 -10.00
N TYR A 55 16.59 6.16 -10.36
CA TYR A 55 16.79 5.31 -11.54
C TYR A 55 16.75 6.13 -12.83
N TYR A 56 15.82 7.07 -12.95
CA TYR A 56 15.73 7.99 -14.08
C TYR A 56 16.96 8.88 -14.19
N ASP A 57 17.45 9.44 -13.07
CA ASP A 57 18.68 10.24 -13.04
C ASP A 57 19.89 9.46 -13.59
N LYS A 58 19.93 8.14 -13.39
CA LYS A 58 21.01 7.27 -13.88
C LYS A 58 20.83 6.84 -15.34
N TYR A 59 19.61 6.49 -15.76
CA TYR A 59 19.36 5.83 -17.05
C TYR A 59 18.53 6.63 -18.05
N GLY A 60 18.00 7.79 -17.66
CA GLY A 60 17.15 8.64 -18.50
C GLY A 60 15.77 8.05 -18.82
N THR A 61 15.34 7.02 -18.08
CA THR A 61 14.05 6.34 -18.28
C THR A 61 13.53 5.78 -16.97
N TYR A 62 12.21 5.71 -16.81
CA TYR A 62 11.56 5.01 -15.68
C TYR A 62 11.36 3.51 -15.94
N GLN A 63 11.72 3.03 -17.13
CA GLN A 63 11.64 1.63 -17.51
C GLN A 63 12.75 0.83 -16.83
N VAL A 64 12.40 0.15 -15.74
CA VAL A 64 13.28 -0.80 -15.06
C VAL A 64 13.39 -2.07 -15.93
N ALA A 65 14.46 -2.15 -16.71
CA ALA A 65 14.61 -3.15 -17.77
C ALA A 65 14.54 -4.59 -17.21
N GLY A 66 13.80 -5.46 -17.91
CA GLY A 66 13.68 -6.87 -17.52
C GLY A 66 12.77 -7.11 -16.31
N THR A 67 12.00 -6.10 -15.88
CA THR A 67 10.99 -6.23 -14.83
C THR A 67 9.59 -5.92 -15.34
N GLY A 68 8.58 -6.22 -14.52
CA GLY A 68 7.18 -5.99 -14.84
C GLY A 68 6.69 -6.84 -16.00
N TRP A 69 5.66 -6.34 -16.67
CA TRP A 69 4.94 -6.97 -17.76
C TRP A 69 5.87 -7.19 -18.98
N ARG A 70 6.23 -8.44 -19.24
CA ARG A 70 7.11 -8.84 -20.36
C ARG A 70 8.44 -8.07 -20.39
N GLY A 71 8.92 -7.63 -19.22
CA GLY A 71 10.18 -6.90 -19.08
C GLY A 71 10.11 -5.39 -19.39
N CYS A 72 8.91 -4.80 -19.55
CA CYS A 72 8.73 -3.37 -19.87
C CYS A 72 9.11 -2.39 -18.75
N GLY A 73 9.38 -2.86 -17.53
CA GLY A 73 9.51 -2.00 -16.34
C GLY A 73 8.19 -1.44 -15.81
N CYS A 74 7.06 -1.94 -16.30
CA CYS A 74 5.70 -1.52 -15.98
C CYS A 74 4.90 -2.68 -15.39
N GLY A 75 4.12 -2.48 -14.34
CA GLY A 75 3.30 -3.51 -13.72
C GLY A 75 3.30 -3.45 -12.21
N TRP A 76 2.93 -4.58 -11.60
CA TRP A 76 2.89 -4.69 -10.15
C TRP A 76 4.30 -4.61 -9.55
N SER A 77 4.42 -3.82 -8.49
CA SER A 77 5.66 -3.54 -7.79
C SER A 77 6.32 -4.78 -7.19
N SER A 78 5.53 -5.73 -6.67
CA SER A 78 5.99 -6.91 -5.92
C SER A 78 5.55 -8.25 -6.51
N TYR A 79 4.75 -8.25 -7.58
CA TYR A 79 4.17 -9.48 -8.13
C TYR A 79 4.96 -10.05 -9.29
N THR A 80 5.07 -11.37 -9.29
CA THR A 80 5.66 -12.18 -10.37
C THR A 80 4.76 -13.38 -10.61
N ASP A 81 4.44 -13.67 -11.87
CA ASP A 81 3.76 -14.91 -12.26
C ASP A 81 4.62 -15.80 -13.18
N GLY A 82 5.86 -15.38 -13.46
CA GLY A 82 6.81 -16.08 -14.32
C GLY A 82 6.45 -16.06 -15.82
N GLY A 83 5.22 -15.68 -16.17
CA GLY A 83 4.74 -15.60 -17.55
C GLY A 83 4.66 -14.16 -18.03
N SER A 84 3.65 -13.43 -17.55
CA SER A 84 3.45 -12.03 -17.90
C SER A 84 4.37 -11.12 -17.10
N TYR A 85 4.63 -11.43 -15.83
CA TYR A 85 5.51 -10.68 -14.94
C TYR A 85 6.74 -11.51 -14.62
N GLN A 86 7.80 -11.25 -15.39
CA GLN A 86 9.06 -12.00 -15.32
C GLN A 86 9.79 -11.73 -14.01
N LYS A 87 9.72 -10.49 -13.52
CA LYS A 87 10.37 -10.04 -12.29
C LYS A 87 9.65 -8.82 -11.75
N ALA A 88 9.54 -8.71 -10.43
CA ALA A 88 8.89 -7.56 -9.79
C ALA A 88 9.73 -6.29 -9.98
N VAL A 89 9.07 -5.14 -10.21
CA VAL A 89 9.77 -3.87 -10.48
C VAL A 89 10.63 -3.45 -9.29
N THR A 90 10.12 -3.57 -8.06
CA THR A 90 10.88 -3.25 -6.84
C THR A 90 12.08 -4.15 -6.62
N THR A 91 12.02 -5.41 -7.09
CA THR A 91 13.16 -6.32 -7.05
C THR A 91 14.27 -5.85 -7.99
N GLY A 92 13.94 -5.37 -9.20
CA GLY A 92 14.93 -4.77 -10.10
C GLY A 92 15.57 -3.52 -9.49
N LEU A 93 14.74 -2.59 -8.97
CA LEU A 93 15.24 -1.38 -8.31
C LEU A 93 16.17 -1.69 -7.14
N LYS A 94 15.86 -2.72 -6.35
CA LYS A 94 16.76 -3.15 -5.26
C LYS A 94 18.07 -3.71 -5.78
N GLU A 95 18.03 -4.63 -6.73
CA GLU A 95 19.25 -5.27 -7.25
C GLU A 95 20.22 -4.25 -7.83
N GLU A 96 19.69 -3.14 -8.37
CA GLU A 96 20.47 -2.02 -8.85
C GLU A 96 20.86 -1.00 -7.76
N GLY A 97 20.39 -1.18 -6.53
CA GLY A 97 20.75 -0.38 -5.36
C GLY A 97 19.91 0.87 -5.12
N PHE A 98 18.81 1.07 -5.86
CA PHE A 98 17.92 2.23 -5.69
C PHE A 98 16.89 2.08 -4.58
N LEU A 99 16.64 0.84 -4.14
CA LEU A 99 15.66 0.54 -3.11
C LEU A 99 16.28 -0.37 -2.05
N GLY A 100 16.13 -0.01 -0.77
CA GLY A 100 16.71 -0.77 0.34
C GLY A 100 15.99 -2.10 0.64
N ALA A 101 14.69 -2.21 0.30
CA ALA A 101 13.87 -3.39 0.56
C ALA A 101 13.38 -4.03 -0.76
N SER A 102 13.40 -5.37 -0.84
CA SER A 102 13.08 -6.11 -2.08
C SER A 102 11.59 -6.12 -2.41
N ILE A 103 10.77 -6.01 -1.38
CA ILE A 103 9.35 -6.33 -1.42
C ILE A 103 8.64 -5.24 -0.64
N VAL A 104 8.08 -4.30 -1.40
CA VAL A 104 7.08 -3.37 -0.89
C VAL A 104 5.75 -4.04 -1.21
N GLU A 105 5.20 -4.78 -0.24
CA GLU A 105 3.94 -5.50 -0.41
C GLU A 105 2.86 -4.88 0.46
N ASP A 106 1.69 -4.71 -0.16
CA ASP A 106 0.52 -4.22 0.54
C ASP A 106 0.14 -5.19 1.68
N PRO A 107 -0.12 -4.68 2.89
CA PRO A 107 -0.40 -5.54 4.04
C PRO A 107 -1.70 -6.35 3.94
N VAL A 108 -2.56 -6.08 2.96
CA VAL A 108 -3.90 -6.69 2.84
C VAL A 108 -4.23 -7.16 1.42
N GLN A 109 -3.75 -6.48 0.37
CA GLN A 109 -4.18 -6.74 -1.01
C GLN A 109 -3.04 -7.23 -1.91
N SER A 110 -3.18 -8.42 -2.48
CA SER A 110 -2.32 -8.90 -3.57
C SER A 110 -3.02 -8.64 -4.93
N PRO A 111 -2.35 -8.02 -5.92
CA PRO A 111 -0.90 -7.93 -6.08
C PRO A 111 -0.24 -6.61 -5.60
N GLY A 112 -0.94 -5.79 -4.81
CA GLY A 112 -0.34 -4.66 -4.09
C GLY A 112 -0.29 -3.34 -4.87
N TYR A 113 0.90 -2.77 -5.03
CA TYR A 113 1.09 -1.46 -5.70
C TYR A 113 1.31 -1.62 -7.20
N MET A 114 0.69 -0.76 -8.01
CA MET A 114 0.85 -0.72 -9.47
C MET A 114 1.72 0.43 -9.92
N ILE A 115 2.68 0.14 -10.81
CA ILE A 115 3.48 1.13 -11.54
C ILE A 115 3.07 1.06 -13.00
N TYR A 116 2.59 2.18 -13.54
CA TYR A 116 2.22 2.31 -14.94
C TYR A 116 3.13 3.31 -15.63
N LEU A 117 3.56 2.98 -16.84
CA LEU A 117 4.39 3.86 -17.66
C LEU A 117 3.53 4.48 -18.74
N CYS A 118 3.58 5.80 -18.83
CA CYS A 118 2.71 6.62 -19.67
C CYS A 118 3.45 7.16 -20.89
N GLY A 119 4.78 7.05 -20.85
CA GLY A 119 5.74 7.53 -21.81
C GLY A 119 7.15 7.15 -21.33
N PRO A 120 8.19 7.50 -22.09
CA PRO A 120 9.58 7.17 -21.74
C PRO A 120 10.08 7.89 -20.48
N SER A 121 9.47 9.03 -20.13
CA SER A 121 9.86 9.87 -18.98
C SER A 121 8.67 10.22 -18.10
N SER A 122 7.59 9.43 -18.14
CA SER A 122 6.41 9.69 -17.33
C SER A 122 5.83 8.39 -16.82
N TYR A 123 5.52 8.34 -15.53
CA TYR A 123 4.94 7.18 -14.86
C TYR A 123 3.84 7.61 -13.88
N SER A 124 3.06 6.63 -13.44
CA SER A 124 2.07 6.72 -12.36
C SER A 124 2.28 5.53 -11.42
N ILE A 125 2.21 5.76 -10.11
CA ILE A 125 2.17 4.69 -9.11
C ILE A 125 0.89 4.82 -8.29
N SER A 126 0.22 3.70 -8.02
CA SER A 126 -1.02 3.66 -7.25
C SER A 126 -1.06 2.54 -6.22
N ALA A 127 -1.82 2.77 -5.14
CA ALA A 127 -2.20 1.80 -4.11
C ALA A 127 -3.67 1.96 -3.76
N THR A 128 -4.41 0.90 -3.50
CA THR A 128 -5.81 1.04 -3.03
C THR A 128 -5.83 1.22 -1.51
N LYS A 129 -6.30 2.38 -1.03
CA LYS A 129 -6.52 2.61 0.40
C LYS A 129 -7.72 1.82 0.90
N GLU A 130 -7.68 1.40 2.15
CA GLU A 130 -8.82 0.74 2.80
C GLU A 130 -9.91 1.74 3.20
N ASN A 131 -9.55 3.00 3.48
CA ASN A 131 -10.50 4.07 3.74
C ASN A 131 -10.12 5.36 2.97
N PRO A 132 -10.34 5.40 1.65
CA PRO A 132 -9.99 6.56 0.83
C PRO A 132 -10.86 7.77 1.16
N THR A 133 -10.26 8.95 1.26
CA THR A 133 -10.99 10.23 1.36
C THR A 133 -11.49 10.68 -0.01
N ALA A 134 -12.46 11.60 -0.05
CA ALA A 134 -12.92 12.20 -1.30
C ALA A 134 -11.78 12.89 -2.09
N ALA A 135 -10.82 13.48 -1.37
CA ALA A 135 -9.61 14.05 -1.96
C ALA A 135 -8.74 12.96 -2.61
N ASP A 136 -8.54 11.82 -1.94
CA ASP A 136 -7.79 10.69 -2.50
C ASP A 136 -8.40 10.22 -3.82
N ILE A 137 -9.74 10.11 -3.87
CA ILE A 137 -10.50 9.67 -5.05
C ILE A 137 -10.34 10.64 -6.23
N SER A 138 -10.34 11.95 -5.97
CA SER A 138 -10.27 12.98 -7.02
C SER A 138 -8.94 13.00 -7.80
N HIS A 139 -7.86 12.47 -7.23
CA HIS A 139 -6.51 12.50 -7.84
C HIS A 139 -6.18 11.31 -8.73
N ILE A 140 -7.06 10.31 -8.83
CA ILE A 140 -6.70 9.04 -9.47
C ILE A 140 -6.76 9.11 -11.00
N GLN A 141 -7.58 9.99 -11.57
CA GLN A 141 -7.84 10.01 -13.01
C GLN A 141 -6.94 10.95 -13.84
N THR A 142 -6.10 11.79 -13.23
CA THR A 142 -5.61 12.97 -13.95
C THR A 142 -4.33 12.75 -14.76
N VAL A 143 -3.70 11.57 -14.66
CA VAL A 143 -2.37 11.34 -15.24
C VAL A 143 -2.30 9.92 -15.76
N CYS A 144 -1.89 9.75 -17.02
CA CYS A 144 -1.72 8.46 -17.68
C CYS A 144 -3.02 7.68 -17.85
N ASN A 145 -3.70 7.87 -19.00
CA ASN A 145 -4.96 7.19 -19.38
C ASN A 145 -4.80 5.67 -19.59
N GLY A 146 -4.39 4.94 -18.56
CA GLY A 146 -4.19 3.50 -18.56
C GLY A 146 -5.09 2.80 -17.56
N THR A 147 -6.40 3.11 -17.52
CA THR A 147 -7.33 2.37 -16.65
C THR A 147 -8.64 2.04 -17.36
N GLY A 148 -8.79 0.76 -17.74
CA GLY A 148 -10.09 0.13 -17.87
C GLY A 148 -10.54 -0.38 -16.50
N SER A 149 -11.73 -0.02 -16.07
CA SER A 149 -12.36 -0.59 -14.88
C SER A 149 -12.89 -1.99 -15.22
N ASN A 150 -12.36 -3.03 -14.57
CA ASN A 150 -12.99 -4.35 -14.59
C ASN A 150 -13.40 -4.71 -13.17
N GLY A 151 -14.57 -4.20 -12.77
CA GLY A 151 -15.56 -4.76 -11.84
C GLY A 151 -15.18 -5.29 -10.45
N THR A 152 -13.90 -5.46 -10.13
CA THR A 152 -13.41 -6.17 -8.95
C THR A 152 -12.17 -5.51 -8.35
N TYR A 153 -11.37 -4.81 -9.17
CA TYR A 153 -10.21 -4.05 -8.72
C TYR A 153 -10.38 -2.59 -9.08
N SER A 154 -10.74 -1.84 -8.06
CA SER A 154 -10.72 -0.39 -8.07
C SER A 154 -9.26 0.03 -7.84
N ILE A 155 -8.50 0.22 -8.93
CA ILE A 155 -7.10 0.70 -8.92
C ILE A 155 -7.12 2.20 -8.60
N TYR A 156 -7.34 2.52 -7.32
CA TYR A 156 -7.62 3.86 -6.86
C TYR A 156 -6.88 4.12 -5.56
N GLY A 157 -5.66 4.61 -5.69
CA GLY A 157 -5.18 5.59 -4.74
C GLY A 157 -4.09 6.43 -5.33
N LYS A 158 -4.21 7.72 -4.98
CA LYS A 158 -3.32 8.85 -5.27
C LYS A 158 -2.19 8.55 -6.25
N ASN A 159 -2.19 9.27 -7.36
CA ASN A 159 -0.95 9.57 -8.07
C ASN A 159 -0.08 10.41 -7.11
N TYR A 160 0.89 9.80 -6.42
CA TYR A 160 1.82 10.54 -5.54
C TYR A 160 2.96 11.18 -6.34
N ALA A 161 3.20 10.71 -7.55
CA ALA A 161 4.24 11.20 -8.45
C ALA A 161 3.75 11.17 -9.89
N VAL A 162 3.98 12.27 -10.60
CA VAL A 162 4.05 12.29 -12.06
C VAL A 162 5.48 12.69 -12.34
N GLY A 163 6.28 11.77 -12.89
CA GLY A 163 7.53 12.19 -13.54
C GLY A 163 7.17 13.21 -14.62
N GLN A 164 7.75 14.42 -14.52
CA GLN A 164 7.59 15.48 -15.52
C GLN A 164 8.40 15.17 -16.78
#